data_AF-A0A1Q7RPY0-F1
#
_entry.id   AF-A0A1Q7RPY0-F1
#
_cell.length_a   1.000
_cell.length_b   1.000
_cell.length_c   1.000
_cell.angle_alpha   90.00
_cell.angle_beta   90.00
_cell.angle_gamma   90.00
#
_symmetry.space_group_name_H-M   'P 1'
#
loop_
_entity.id
_entity.type
_entity.pdbx_description
1 polymer ?
#
loop_
_entity_poly.entity_id
_entity_poly.type
_entity_poly.pdbx_seq_one_letter_code
_entity_poly.pdbx_strand_id
1 'polypeptide(L)' 'MPTRRPVTVHRISGPVIIEAEGVCGRAGSWRGCRQRILWGRTPAGKPIPLDPAPDPDGIYTAHFATCPDAAAFRR' A
#
# COMPACT_ATOMS: atom_id res chain seq x y z
N MET A 1 1.04 -20.17 -2.24
CA MET A 1 1.82 -19.23 -3.06
C MET A 1 1.10 -17.89 -3.01
N PRO A 2 1.71 -16.78 -2.57
CA PRO A 2 1.03 -15.48 -2.58
C PRO A 2 0.73 -15.12 -4.05
N THR A 3 -0.54 -15.01 -4.38
CA THR A 3 -1.00 -14.67 -5.72
C THR A 3 -0.58 -13.25 -6.06
N ARG A 4 0.40 -13.10 -6.96
CA ARG A 4 0.76 -11.79 -7.53
C ARG A 4 -0.43 -11.28 -8.35
N ARG A 5 -1.11 -10.25 -7.86
CA ARG A 5 -2.30 -9.69 -8.51
C ARG A 5 -2.01 -8.29 -9.05
N PRO A 6 -2.13 -8.04 -10.36
CA PRO A 6 -2.06 -6.68 -10.90
C PRO A 6 -3.32 -5.91 -10.48
N VAL A 7 -3.15 -4.68 -10.00
CA VAL A 7 -4.23 -3.77 -9.62
C VAL A 7 -3.96 -2.36 -10.12
N THR A 8 -5.01 -1.58 -10.32
CA THR A 8 -4.92 -0.15 -10.63
C THR A 8 -4.80 0.63 -9.31
N VAL A 9 -3.93 1.63 -9.26
CA VAL A 9 -3.75 2.47 -8.07
C VAL A 9 -3.94 3.95 -8.42
N HIS A 10 -4.65 4.67 -7.56
CA HIS A 10 -4.93 6.09 -7.73
C HIS A 10 -3.62 6.90 -7.83
N ARG A 11 -3.50 7.71 -8.90
CA ARG A 11 -2.31 8.51 -9.25
C ARG A 11 -1.04 7.73 -9.61
N ILE A 12 -1.13 6.45 -10.00
CA ILE A 12 -0.02 5.69 -10.59
C ILE A 12 -0.39 5.26 -12.01
N SER A 13 0.45 5.65 -12.96
CA SER A 13 0.34 5.19 -14.35
C SER A 13 0.87 3.76 -14.45
N GLY A 14 -0.04 2.82 -14.70
CA GLY A 14 0.26 1.40 -14.93
C GLY A 14 -0.13 0.48 -13.76
N PRO A 15 -0.14 -0.85 -14.01
CA PRO A 15 -0.57 -1.82 -13.01
C PRO A 15 0.46 -1.97 -11.89
N VAL A 16 -0.02 -1.95 -10.65
CA VAL A 16 0.76 -2.27 -9.46
C VAL A 16 0.56 -3.74 -9.14
N ILE A 17 1.66 -4.48 -8.95
CA ILE A 17 1.59 -5.91 -8.61
C ILE A 17 1.55 -6.04 -7.10
N ILE A 18 0.47 -6.55 -6.52
CA ILE A 18 0.41 -6.89 -5.09
C ILE A 18 1.22 -8.16 -4.85
N GLU A 19 2.19 -8.11 -3.93
CA GLU A 19 3.09 -9.23 -3.64
C GLU A 19 2.92 -9.77 -2.22
N ALA A 20 2.48 -8.96 -1.27
CA ALA A 20 2.32 -9.37 0.12
C ALA A 20 1.25 -8.56 0.86
N GLU A 21 0.72 -9.13 1.94
CA GLU A 21 -0.06 -8.41 2.95
C GLU A 21 0.85 -8.07 4.13
N GLY A 22 0.59 -6.95 4.79
CA GLY A 22 1.34 -6.51 5.97
C GLY A 22 0.50 -5.63 6.89
N VAL A 23 1.16 -5.09 7.91
CA VAL A 23 0.56 -4.13 8.84
C VAL A 23 1.31 -2.81 8.72
N CYS A 24 0.58 -1.71 8.67
CA CYS A 24 1.15 -0.37 8.68
C CYS A 24 1.89 -0.13 9.98
N GLY A 25 3.22 -0.07 9.88
CA GLY A 25 4.09 0.26 10.97
C GLY A 25 5.49 -0.28 10.74
N ARG A 26 6.44 0.25 11.51
CA ARG A 26 7.80 -0.31 11.55
C ARG A 26 7.87 -1.35 12.66
N ALA A 27 8.33 -2.56 12.30
CA ALA A 27 8.49 -3.68 13.24
C ALA A 27 9.25 -3.23 14.50
N GLY A 28 8.69 -3.53 15.68
CA GLY A 28 9.27 -3.15 16.98
C GLY A 28 9.07 -1.68 17.37
N SER A 29 8.19 -0.93 16.69
CA SER A 29 7.88 0.45 17.05
C SER A 29 6.39 0.73 17.06
N TRP A 30 5.97 1.66 17.91
CA TRP A 30 4.60 2.17 17.97
C TRP A 30 4.27 3.18 16.86
N ARG A 31 5.14 3.33 15.84
CA ARG A 31 4.93 4.26 14.72
C ARG A 31 4.16 3.57 13.60
N GLY A 32 2.99 4.12 13.26
CA GLY A 32 2.07 3.62 12.23
C GLY A 32 0.68 3.34 12.77
N CYS A 33 -0.31 3.40 11.89
CA CYS A 33 -1.72 3.25 12.26
C CYS A 33 -2.14 1.81 12.57
N ARG A 34 -1.24 0.83 12.39
CA ARG A 34 -1.44 -0.62 12.62
C ARG A 34 -2.59 -1.24 11.83
N GLN A 35 -3.07 -0.55 10.80
CA GLN A 35 -4.05 -1.09 9.87
C GLN A 35 -3.39 -2.12 8.94
N ARG A 36 -4.19 -3.07 8.46
CA ARG A 36 -3.76 -4.00 7.40
C ARG A 36 -3.48 -3.20 6.13
N ILE A 37 -2.39 -3.52 5.45
CA ILE A 37 -1.97 -2.92 4.20
C ILE A 37 -1.57 -3.99 3.20
N LEU A 38 -1.66 -3.67 1.92
CA LEU A 38 -1.16 -4.51 0.84
C LEU A 38 0.15 -3.91 0.33
N TRP A 39 1.22 -4.70 0.32
CA TRP A 39 2.48 -4.32 -0.29
C TRP A 39 2.45 -4.69 -1.77
N GLY A 40 2.47 -3.66 -2.61
CA GLY A 40 2.62 -3.81 -4.06
C GLY A 40 3.95 -3.26 -4.57
N ARG A 41 4.26 -3.56 -5.83
CA ARG A 41 5.32 -2.89 -6.60
C ARG A 41 4.74 -2.12 -7.77
N THR A 42 5.15 -0.86 -7.86
CA THR A 42 4.86 0.00 -9.01
C THR A 42 5.57 -0.50 -10.27
N PRO A 43 5.15 -0.08 -11.47
CA PRO A 43 5.85 -0.39 -12.72
C PRO A 43 7.33 0.02 -12.70
N ALA A 44 7.68 1.05 -11.93
CA ALA A 44 9.06 1.50 -11.71
C ALA A 44 9.85 0.62 -10.71
N GLY A 45 9.29 -0.50 -10.25
CA GLY A 45 9.90 -1.41 -9.28
C GLY A 45 9.89 -0.93 -7.82
N LYS A 46 9.34 0.26 -7.55
CA LYS A 46 9.29 0.83 -6.19
C LYS A 46 8.18 0.15 -5.37
N PRO A 47 8.45 -0.24 -4.10
CA PRO A 47 7.42 -0.77 -3.21
C PRO A 47 6.43 0.33 -2.83
N ILE A 48 5.15 -0.03 -2.71
CA ILE A 48 4.07 0.85 -2.31
C ILE A 48 3.11 0.11 -1.36
N PRO A 49 2.83 0.65 -0.16
CA PRO A 49 1.73 0.21 0.67
C PRO A 49 0.41 0.77 0.11
N LEU A 50 -0.57 -0.11 -0.04
CA LEU A 50 -1.92 0.18 -0.51
C LEU A 50 -2.93 -0.16 0.58
N ASP A 51 -4.04 0.53 0.57
CA ASP A 51 -5.19 0.15 1.39
C ASP A 51 -5.79 -1.18 0.89
N PRO A 52 -6.22 -2.07 1.80
CA PRO A 52 -6.76 -3.37 1.42
C PRO A 52 -8.16 -3.28 0.80
N ALA A 53 -8.87 -2.19 1.04
CA ALA A 53 -10.17 -1.90 0.47
C ALA A 53 -10.01 -0.95 -0.72
N PRO A 54 -10.23 -1.42 -1.97
CA PRO A 54 -10.32 -0.54 -3.12
C PRO A 54 -11.60 0.31 -3.07
N ASP A 55 -11.63 1.38 -3.84
CA ASP A 55 -12.83 2.19 -4.07
C ASP A 55 -13.88 1.43 -4.94
N PRO A 56 -15.11 1.97 -5.10
CA PRO A 56 -16.16 1.32 -5.87
C PRO A 56 -15.79 1.02 -7.34
N ASP A 57 -14.85 1.77 -7.90
CA ASP A 57 -14.35 1.57 -9.27
C ASP A 57 -13.23 0.50 -9.32
N GLY A 58 -12.92 -0.13 -8.18
CA GLY A 58 -11.90 -1.16 -8.06
C GLY A 58 -10.48 -0.60 -8.07
N ILE A 59 -10.31 0.72 -7.88
CA ILE A 59 -9.01 1.36 -7.84
C ILE A 59 -8.50 1.35 -6.38
N TYR A 60 -7.23 1.04 -6.21
CA TYR A 60 -6.59 1.00 -4.90
C TYR A 60 -6.04 2.38 -4.54
N THR A 61 -6.12 2.76 -3.28
CA THR A 61 -5.50 3.99 -2.78
C THR A 61 -4.17 3.68 -2.11
N ALA A 62 -3.18 4.55 -2.32
CA ALA A 62 -1.92 4.45 -1.63
C ALA A 62 -2.10 4.78 -0.13
N HIS A 63 -1.71 3.86 0.74
CA HIS A 63 -1.97 3.97 2.18
C HIS A 63 -1.35 5.22 2.82
N PHE A 64 -0.29 5.80 2.23
CA PHE A 64 0.28 7.06 2.72
C PHE A 64 -0.70 8.25 2.66
N ALA A 65 -1.75 8.16 1.83
CA ALA A 65 -2.77 9.19 1.73
C ALA A 65 -3.83 9.08 2.83
N THR A 66 -4.03 7.88 3.37
CA THR A 66 -5.07 7.55 4.36
C THR A 66 -4.52 7.34 5.77
N CYS A 67 -3.22 7.07 5.90
CA CYS A 67 -2.58 6.84 7.19
C CYS A 67 -2.45 8.15 8.01
N PRO A 68 -3.01 8.22 9.24
CA PRO A 68 -2.89 9.40 10.10
C PRO A 68 -1.43 9.70 10.51
N ASP A 69 -0.62 8.64 10.65
CA ASP A 69 0.80 8.75 10.99
C ASP A 69 1.72 8.88 9.76
N ALA A 70 1.19 9.08 8.56
CA ALA A 70 1.98 9.10 7.32
C ALA A 70 3.15 10.09 7.38
N ALA A 71 2.97 11.22 8.06
CA ALA A 71 4.01 12.22 8.25
C ALA A 71 5.25 11.67 8.98
N ALA A 72 5.09 10.70 9.89
CA ALA A 72 6.18 10.08 10.62
C ALA A 72 7.09 9.19 9.74
N PHE A 73 6.64 8.83 8.53
CA PHE A 73 7.35 7.99 7.56
C PHE A 73 7.96 8.78 6.41
N ARG A 74 7.61 10.07 6.24
CA ARG A 74 8.31 10.97 5.32
C ARG A 74 9.63 11.38 5.98
N ARG A 75 10.73 10.79 5.53
CA ARG A 75 12.09 11.11 5.99
C ARG A 75 13.00 11.36 4.83
#